data_AF-V2TAJ4-F1
#
_entry.id   AF-V2TAJ4-F1
#
_cell.length_a   1.000
_cell.length_b   1.000
_cell.length_c   1.000
_cell.angle_alpha   90.00
_cell.angle_beta   90.00
_cell.angle_gamma   90.00
#
_symmetry.space_group_name_H-M   'P 1'
#
loop_
_entity.id
_entity.type
_entity.pdbx_description
1 polymer ?
#
loop_
_entity_poly.entity_id
_entity_poly.type
_entity_poly.pdbx_seq_one_letter_code
_entity_poly.pdbx_strand_id
1 'polypeptide(L)'
;MRIKKQLSLLLLFMAYPIVGYSLTPSGSWTLVDETPDVKDYFFRINVDPGEEYNNIPSEKTSPSSVYFSQYVTFTQANGGYLGLQRSGGQKRALVSIWTGDKPEEKKYFNAVSGVIPKLADCNEFGGCSSIQGPYSWKVGHQYRFRFEKSPTLKAKDGQWWQITLTDLTVNRTDVLGQLETPLSFGGLKKSNSLFLEYFWGPYRCDTLRHADTTYYPIQGNWGKSTRLASKDSRAYGDAHECADNILLPNSSKESMGSNSYLEKDNSIEGIGNQYRGVQKWDVSTGYARQGIFYSKDPNAKYPILWQAKRTGNLGNIPTGEQSNSDWRFIGLGYPIINDLYLSNRPLFKWEQRNNSDVVVGDYFVYENPYTNDVEYFKIKRKPAHYFPINKTSNEDWEYIGRHFIRGEPLKTQTYSTWGANNRYGQVGEVFRSGNSLFRLKTTSQYWYFPDNGATSNTWWDLIGTVH
;
A
#
# COMPACT_ATOMS: atom_id res chain seq x y z
N MET A 1 24.07 -20.32 -46.89
CA MET A 1 24.47 -19.39 -45.82
C MET A 1 23.62 -18.12 -45.95
N ARG A 2 22.46 -18.05 -45.28
CA ARG A 2 21.54 -16.90 -45.34
C ARG A 2 21.50 -16.24 -43.96
N ILE A 3 22.05 -15.04 -43.90
CA ILE A 3 22.06 -14.16 -42.72
C ILE A 3 20.62 -13.64 -42.54
N LYS A 4 19.92 -14.09 -41.50
CA LYS A 4 18.68 -13.46 -41.04
C LYS A 4 19.04 -12.20 -40.25
N LYS A 5 18.90 -11.02 -40.88
CA LYS A 5 18.85 -9.74 -40.18
C LYS A 5 17.57 -9.72 -39.33
N GLN A 6 17.72 -9.66 -38.00
CA GLN A 6 16.62 -9.26 -37.13
C GLN A 6 16.29 -7.80 -37.40
N LEU A 7 15.10 -7.55 -37.95
CA LEU A 7 14.50 -6.23 -37.99
C LEU A 7 13.92 -5.97 -36.59
N SER A 8 14.52 -5.06 -35.83
CA SER A 8 13.89 -4.48 -34.66
C SER A 8 12.70 -3.66 -35.13
N LEU A 9 11.50 -4.23 -34.99
CA LEU A 9 10.25 -3.55 -35.27
C LEU A 9 10.03 -2.51 -34.17
N LEU A 10 10.31 -1.25 -34.50
CA LEU A 10 9.92 -0.10 -33.70
C LEU A 10 8.38 -0.01 -33.77
N LEU A 11 7.69 -0.58 -32.78
CA LEU A 11 6.25 -0.43 -32.64
C LEU A 11 5.94 1.03 -32.27
N LEU A 12 5.51 1.82 -33.27
CA LEU A 12 4.71 3.02 -33.03
C LEU A 12 3.33 2.56 -32.55
N PHE A 13 3.14 2.51 -31.24
CA PHE A 13 1.80 2.44 -30.67
C PHE A 13 1.16 3.83 -30.76
N MET A 14 0.00 3.93 -31.41
CA MET A 14 -0.97 4.98 -31.10
C MET A 14 -1.53 4.69 -29.70
N ALA A 15 -0.75 5.02 -28.68
CA ALA A 15 -1.29 5.26 -27.36
C ALA A 15 -2.22 6.46 -27.50
N TYR A 16 -3.54 6.25 -27.36
CA TYR A 16 -4.33 7.34 -26.83
C TYR A 16 -3.64 7.73 -25.52
N PRO A 17 -3.20 9.00 -25.34
CA PRO A 17 -2.69 9.40 -24.05
C PRO A 17 -3.84 9.20 -23.09
N ILE A 18 -3.76 8.14 -22.28
CA ILE A 18 -4.50 8.10 -21.03
C ILE A 18 -3.90 9.29 -20.29
N VAL A 19 -4.60 10.43 -20.34
CA VAL A 19 -4.19 11.62 -19.62
C VAL A 19 -4.21 11.19 -18.17
N GLY A 20 -3.03 10.95 -17.60
CA GLY A 20 -2.89 10.65 -16.19
C GLY A 20 -3.61 11.74 -15.45
N TYR A 21 -4.60 11.38 -14.61
CA TYR A 21 -5.38 12.38 -13.90
C TYR A 21 -4.53 13.17 -12.90
N SER A 22 -3.30 12.74 -12.62
CA SER A 22 -2.26 13.53 -11.97
C SER A 22 -0.89 12.99 -12.37
N LEU A 23 0.16 13.72 -12.01
CA LEU A 23 1.51 13.16 -11.93
C LEU A 23 1.49 11.86 -11.14
N THR A 24 2.22 10.87 -11.64
CA THR A 24 2.39 9.54 -11.06
C THR A 24 3.79 9.46 -10.44
N PRO A 25 3.91 9.51 -9.10
CA PRO A 25 5.15 9.18 -8.41
C PRO A 25 5.63 7.79 -8.80
N SER A 26 6.92 7.67 -9.10
CA SER A 26 7.50 6.43 -9.58
C SER A 26 8.97 6.29 -9.19
N GLY A 27 9.53 5.11 -9.44
CA GLY A 27 10.93 4.85 -9.18
C GLY A 27 11.34 3.49 -9.70
N SER A 28 12.60 3.14 -9.48
CA SER A 28 13.12 1.83 -9.85
C SER A 28 14.32 1.43 -9.01
N TRP A 29 14.54 0.12 -8.95
CA TRP A 29 15.74 -0.50 -8.40
C TRP A 29 16.24 -1.59 -9.34
N THR A 30 17.56 -1.77 -9.37
CA THR A 30 18.20 -2.92 -10.01
C THR A 30 19.10 -3.61 -9.01
N LEU A 31 18.88 -4.90 -8.74
CA LEU A 31 19.79 -5.68 -7.91
C LEU A 31 21.09 -5.99 -8.66
N VAL A 32 22.17 -6.24 -7.91
CA VAL A 32 23.44 -6.74 -8.49
C VAL A 32 23.26 -8.17 -8.99
N ASP A 33 22.68 -9.02 -8.15
CA ASP A 33 22.50 -10.44 -8.42
C ASP A 33 21.20 -10.72 -9.17
N GLU A 34 21.20 -11.79 -9.96
CA GLU A 34 19.99 -12.30 -10.59
C GLU A 34 19.04 -12.93 -9.56
N THR A 35 17.73 -12.83 -9.80
CA THR A 35 16.70 -13.28 -8.86
C THR A 35 15.65 -14.15 -9.54
N PRO A 36 16.04 -15.18 -10.31
CA PRO A 36 15.16 -15.81 -11.29
C PRO A 36 13.93 -16.47 -10.67
N ASP A 37 14.01 -16.87 -9.40
CA ASP A 37 13.04 -17.79 -8.79
C ASP A 37 12.17 -17.14 -7.73
N VAL A 38 12.63 -16.05 -7.11
CA VAL A 38 11.89 -15.34 -6.07
C VAL A 38 12.32 -13.88 -5.98
N LYS A 39 11.35 -13.01 -5.76
CA LYS A 39 11.58 -11.62 -5.38
C LYS A 39 10.57 -11.15 -4.34
N ASP A 40 11.08 -10.42 -3.36
CA ASP A 40 10.33 -9.74 -2.31
C ASP A 40 10.24 -8.25 -2.64
N TYR A 41 9.02 -7.71 -2.52
CA TYR A 41 8.65 -6.33 -2.80
C TYR A 41 8.05 -5.72 -1.55
N PHE A 42 8.55 -4.57 -1.13
CA PHE A 42 8.24 -4.01 0.18
C PHE A 42 7.68 -2.61 0.07
N PHE A 43 6.67 -2.31 0.88
CA PHE A 43 6.15 -0.94 1.00
C PHE A 43 5.33 -0.74 2.27
N ARG A 44 5.09 0.52 2.62
CA ARG A 44 4.20 0.96 3.69
C ARG A 44 3.29 2.04 3.13
N ILE A 45 1.98 1.88 3.31
CA ILE A 45 1.03 2.95 2.99
C ILE A 45 1.02 3.92 4.17
N ASN A 46 1.51 5.13 3.95
CA ASN A 46 1.62 6.17 4.97
C ASN A 46 0.31 6.97 5.10
N VAL A 47 -0.41 7.20 3.98
CA VAL A 47 -1.75 7.84 3.98
C VAL A 47 -2.68 7.08 3.06
N ASP A 48 -3.86 6.78 3.58
CA ASP A 48 -4.99 6.27 2.81
C ASP A 48 -5.75 7.46 2.20
N PRO A 49 -6.09 7.44 0.89
CA PRO A 49 -6.95 8.46 0.29
C PRO A 49 -8.34 8.55 0.96
N GLY A 50 -8.70 7.61 1.82
CA GLY A 50 -9.89 7.67 2.68
C GLY A 50 -11.09 6.92 2.09
N GLU A 51 -12.15 6.80 2.88
CA GLU A 51 -13.34 6.01 2.53
C GLU A 51 -14.31 6.76 1.61
N GLU A 52 -15.37 6.06 1.18
CA GLU A 52 -16.53 6.74 0.59
C GLU A 52 -17.25 7.57 1.66
N TYR A 53 -17.57 8.82 1.32
CA TYR A 53 -18.36 9.72 2.15
C TYR A 53 -19.60 10.14 1.38
N ASN A 54 -20.77 9.79 1.89
CA ASN A 54 -22.07 10.18 1.30
C ASN A 54 -22.53 11.58 1.72
N ASN A 55 -21.64 12.36 2.34
CA ASN A 55 -22.01 13.53 3.14
C ASN A 55 -22.08 14.83 2.31
N ILE A 56 -21.87 14.76 0.99
CA ILE A 56 -22.17 15.85 0.06
C ILE A 56 -23.41 15.41 -0.74
N PRO A 57 -24.63 15.83 -0.34
CA PRO A 57 -25.88 15.33 -0.91
C PRO A 57 -26.02 15.58 -2.43
N SER A 58 -25.28 16.56 -2.96
CA SER A 58 -25.31 16.94 -4.37
C SER A 58 -24.25 16.26 -5.25
N GLU A 59 -23.23 15.63 -4.66
CA GLU A 59 -22.13 15.02 -5.42
C GLU A 59 -21.64 13.77 -4.70
N LYS A 60 -21.96 12.59 -5.25
CA LYS A 60 -21.30 11.33 -4.89
C LYS A 60 -19.83 11.41 -5.31
N THR A 61 -19.01 12.11 -4.54
CA THR A 61 -17.59 12.21 -4.82
C THR A 61 -16.94 10.89 -4.42
N SER A 62 -16.75 10.03 -5.43
CA SER A 62 -16.03 8.78 -5.26
C SER A 62 -14.64 9.07 -4.69
N PRO A 63 -14.16 8.34 -3.67
CA PRO A 63 -12.80 8.48 -3.19
C PRO A 63 -11.83 8.25 -4.33
N SER A 64 -10.68 8.94 -4.27
CA SER A 64 -9.60 8.72 -5.22
C SER A 64 -9.26 7.24 -5.28
N SER A 65 -9.36 6.68 -6.49
CA SER A 65 -8.89 5.34 -6.77
C SER A 65 -7.37 5.40 -6.95
N VAL A 66 -6.67 4.93 -5.92
CA VAL A 66 -5.20 5.00 -5.82
C VAL A 66 -4.63 3.59 -5.82
N TYR A 67 -3.58 3.39 -6.61
CA TYR A 67 -2.83 2.15 -6.68
C TYR A 67 -1.39 2.33 -6.20
N PHE A 68 -1.04 1.66 -5.11
CA PHE A 68 0.34 1.53 -4.62
C PHE A 68 0.95 0.26 -5.20
N SER A 69 1.77 0.39 -6.24
CA SER A 69 2.15 -0.74 -7.10
C SER A 69 3.65 -0.91 -7.30
N GLN A 70 4.06 -2.14 -7.60
CA GLN A 70 5.39 -2.51 -8.06
C GLN A 70 5.28 -3.47 -9.26
N TYR A 71 6.13 -3.27 -10.26
CA TYR A 71 6.19 -4.10 -11.46
C TYR A 71 6.85 -5.45 -11.20
N VAL A 72 6.20 -6.52 -11.67
CA VAL A 72 6.78 -7.86 -11.74
C VAL A 72 7.20 -8.10 -13.18
N THR A 73 8.49 -8.22 -13.47
CA THR A 73 8.98 -8.37 -14.85
C THR A 73 9.79 -9.66 -15.00
N PHE A 74 9.67 -10.30 -16.17
CA PHE A 74 10.36 -11.55 -16.48
C PHE A 74 11.46 -11.32 -17.50
N THR A 75 12.52 -12.13 -17.45
CA THR A 75 13.71 -11.97 -18.31
C THR A 75 13.38 -11.91 -19.81
N GLN A 76 12.33 -12.60 -20.25
CA GLN A 76 11.92 -12.68 -21.66
C GLN A 76 10.49 -12.14 -21.91
N ALA A 77 9.88 -11.42 -20.96
CA ALA A 77 8.55 -10.83 -21.11
C ALA A 77 8.35 -9.56 -20.27
N ASN A 78 7.36 -8.72 -20.64
CA ASN A 78 7.07 -7.47 -19.91
C ASN A 78 6.53 -7.72 -18.51
N GLY A 79 5.82 -8.84 -18.28
CA GLY A 79 5.34 -9.24 -16.97
C GLY A 79 4.03 -8.58 -16.58
N GLY A 80 4.01 -7.81 -15.48
CA GLY A 80 2.79 -7.36 -14.82
C GLY A 80 3.05 -6.43 -13.64
N TYR A 81 2.09 -6.35 -12.73
CA TYR A 81 2.20 -5.62 -11.48
C TYR A 81 1.56 -6.34 -10.30
N LEU A 82 1.97 -5.94 -9.10
CA LEU A 82 1.33 -6.31 -7.84
C LEU A 82 1.23 -5.09 -6.93
N GLY A 83 0.29 -5.12 -5.99
CA GLY A 83 0.22 -4.10 -4.96
C GLY A 83 -1.13 -4.02 -4.24
N LEU A 84 -1.37 -2.87 -3.62
CA LEU A 84 -2.57 -2.57 -2.84
C LEU A 84 -3.30 -1.36 -3.43
N GLN A 85 -4.62 -1.42 -3.43
CA GLN A 85 -5.48 -0.37 -4.01
C GLN A 85 -6.51 0.13 -3.00
N ARG A 86 -6.88 1.39 -3.17
CA ARG A 86 -8.23 1.89 -2.83
C ARG A 86 -8.97 2.05 -4.16
N SER A 87 -10.15 1.44 -4.30
CA SER A 87 -10.98 1.52 -5.51
C SER A 87 -12.44 1.58 -5.10
N GLY A 88 -13.16 2.65 -5.43
CA GLY A 88 -14.55 2.84 -4.99
C GLY A 88 -14.70 2.67 -3.47
N GLY A 89 -13.79 3.30 -2.71
CA GLY A 89 -13.76 3.24 -1.25
C GLY A 89 -13.34 1.89 -0.67
N GLN A 90 -13.12 0.87 -1.48
CA GLN A 90 -12.75 -0.46 -1.01
C GLN A 90 -11.25 -0.66 -1.05
N LYS A 91 -10.73 -1.31 0.00
CA LYS A 91 -9.34 -1.75 0.09
C LYS A 91 -9.18 -3.08 -0.61
N ARG A 92 -8.21 -3.17 -1.52
CA ARG A 92 -7.97 -4.36 -2.36
C ARG A 92 -6.49 -4.72 -2.42
N ALA A 93 -6.23 -5.99 -2.66
CA ALA A 93 -4.93 -6.48 -3.12
C ALA A 93 -5.09 -7.00 -4.55
N LEU A 94 -4.05 -6.85 -5.35
CA LEU A 94 -4.07 -7.19 -6.77
C LEU A 94 -2.70 -7.74 -7.21
N VAL A 95 -2.75 -8.71 -8.11
CA VAL A 95 -1.63 -9.14 -8.97
C VAL A 95 -2.18 -9.35 -10.37
N SER A 96 -1.63 -8.68 -11.38
CA SER A 96 -1.97 -8.91 -12.79
C SER A 96 -0.70 -9.18 -13.58
N ILE A 97 -0.71 -10.19 -14.45
CA ILE A 97 0.37 -10.50 -15.40
C ILE A 97 -0.21 -10.43 -16.82
N TRP A 98 0.38 -9.61 -17.68
CA TRP A 98 -0.02 -9.50 -19.09
C TRP A 98 0.34 -10.77 -19.84
N THR A 99 -0.57 -11.22 -20.70
CA THR A 99 -0.36 -12.41 -21.52
C THR A 99 0.43 -12.12 -22.81
N GLY A 100 0.57 -10.84 -23.18
CA GLY A 100 1.22 -10.39 -24.41
C GLY A 100 0.32 -10.56 -25.63
N ASP A 101 0.90 -10.55 -26.84
CA ASP A 101 0.19 -10.71 -28.12
C ASP A 101 -0.22 -12.18 -28.38
N LYS A 102 -0.76 -12.87 -27.37
CA LYS A 102 -1.24 -14.24 -27.59
C LYS A 102 -2.51 -14.23 -28.45
N PRO A 103 -2.70 -15.27 -29.28
CA PRO A 103 -3.97 -15.52 -29.96
C PRO A 103 -5.13 -15.52 -28.96
N GLU A 104 -6.31 -15.10 -29.41
CA GLU A 104 -7.51 -14.87 -28.59
C GLU A 104 -7.91 -16.11 -27.77
N GLU A 105 -7.69 -17.31 -28.29
CA GLU A 105 -7.93 -18.59 -27.61
C GLU A 105 -6.98 -18.90 -26.44
N LYS A 106 -5.90 -18.13 -26.27
CA LYS A 106 -4.92 -18.25 -25.16
C LYS A 106 -4.70 -16.91 -24.44
N LYS A 107 -5.73 -16.06 -24.43
CA LYS A 107 -5.69 -14.71 -23.88
C LYS A 107 -5.41 -14.66 -22.37
N TYR A 108 -5.60 -15.77 -21.64
CA TYR A 108 -5.41 -15.88 -20.20
C TYR A 108 -4.53 -17.08 -19.83
N PHE A 109 -3.66 -16.90 -18.84
CA PHE A 109 -3.01 -17.97 -18.11
C PHE A 109 -3.92 -18.58 -17.04
N ASN A 110 -3.61 -19.82 -16.65
CA ASN A 110 -4.26 -20.46 -15.52
C ASN A 110 -3.95 -19.71 -14.22
N ALA A 111 -4.96 -19.65 -13.34
CA ALA A 111 -4.88 -19.02 -12.04
C ALA A 111 -5.61 -19.86 -10.99
N VAL A 112 -5.06 -19.89 -9.78
CA VAL A 112 -5.65 -20.52 -8.59
C VAL A 112 -5.82 -19.44 -7.53
N SER A 113 -7.05 -19.30 -7.03
CA SER A 113 -7.37 -18.37 -5.95
C SER A 113 -6.71 -18.82 -4.64
N GLY A 114 -6.23 -17.87 -3.85
CA GLY A 114 -5.89 -18.06 -2.45
C GLY A 114 -6.95 -17.39 -1.58
N VAL A 115 -6.53 -16.45 -0.73
CA VAL A 115 -7.45 -15.64 0.09
C VAL A 115 -8.23 -14.59 -0.71
N ILE A 116 -7.80 -14.30 -1.94
CA ILE A 116 -8.52 -13.42 -2.88
C ILE A 116 -8.85 -14.17 -4.17
N PRO A 117 -9.96 -13.84 -4.84
CA PRO A 117 -10.41 -14.57 -6.03
C PRO A 117 -9.55 -14.24 -7.25
N LYS A 118 -9.42 -15.21 -8.15
CA LYS A 118 -9.03 -14.95 -9.54
C LYS A 118 -10.14 -14.21 -10.28
N LEU A 119 -9.75 -13.37 -11.24
CA LEU A 119 -10.69 -12.80 -12.18
C LEU A 119 -10.92 -13.75 -13.36
N ALA A 120 -12.17 -13.88 -13.80
CA ALA A 120 -12.51 -14.68 -14.98
C ALA A 120 -11.97 -14.05 -16.26
N ASP A 121 -12.04 -12.73 -16.33
CA ASP A 121 -11.54 -11.91 -17.42
C ASP A 121 -10.75 -10.74 -16.86
N CYS A 122 -9.60 -10.45 -17.46
CA CYS A 122 -8.81 -9.26 -17.17
C CYS A 122 -8.38 -8.65 -18.50
N ASN A 123 -8.68 -7.36 -18.67
CA ASN A 123 -8.30 -6.61 -19.85
C ASN A 123 -7.82 -5.22 -19.43
N GLU A 124 -6.51 -5.02 -19.48
CA GLU A 124 -5.85 -3.77 -19.08
C GLU A 124 -5.29 -3.08 -20.33
N PHE A 125 -4.11 -3.51 -20.78
CA PHE A 125 -3.49 -3.12 -22.06
C PHE A 125 -3.50 -4.27 -23.07
N GLY A 126 -4.54 -5.11 -22.97
CA GLY A 126 -4.63 -6.42 -23.61
C GLY A 126 -5.02 -7.49 -22.60
N GLY A 127 -4.95 -8.76 -23.02
CA GLY A 127 -5.22 -9.89 -22.14
C GLY A 127 -4.27 -9.93 -20.94
N CYS A 128 -4.82 -10.19 -19.76
CA CYS A 128 -4.05 -10.43 -18.54
C CYS A 128 -4.66 -11.57 -17.73
N SER A 129 -3.84 -12.20 -16.91
CA SER A 129 -4.34 -13.04 -15.80
C SER A 129 -4.17 -12.30 -14.50
N SER A 130 -5.24 -12.20 -13.74
CA SER A 130 -5.27 -11.42 -12.52
C SER A 130 -5.89 -12.17 -11.35
N ILE A 131 -5.33 -11.93 -10.17
CA ILE A 131 -5.90 -12.29 -8.89
C ILE A 131 -6.10 -10.99 -8.12
N GLN A 132 -7.35 -10.68 -7.84
CA GLN A 132 -7.74 -9.39 -7.29
C GLN A 132 -8.95 -9.57 -6.38
N GLY A 133 -8.91 -8.94 -5.20
CA GLY A 133 -10.08 -8.90 -4.34
C GLY A 133 -9.94 -8.01 -3.14
N PRO A 134 -10.99 -7.97 -2.30
CA PRO A 134 -10.96 -7.25 -1.03
C PRO A 134 -9.78 -7.71 -0.17
N TYR A 135 -9.00 -6.76 0.34
CA TYR A 135 -7.93 -7.03 1.29
C TYR A 135 -7.81 -5.85 2.25
N SER A 136 -8.04 -6.10 3.54
CA SER A 136 -8.20 -5.06 4.56
C SER A 136 -6.86 -4.54 5.09
N TRP A 137 -6.02 -4.02 4.20
CA TRP A 137 -4.74 -3.41 4.58
C TRP A 137 -4.95 -2.19 5.51
N LYS A 138 -4.00 -2.02 6.42
CA LYS A 138 -3.91 -0.95 7.42
C LYS A 138 -2.83 0.06 7.06
N VAL A 139 -3.11 1.32 7.35
CA VAL A 139 -2.15 2.42 7.19
C VAL A 139 -1.07 2.38 8.27
N GLY A 140 0.12 2.85 7.91
CA GLY A 140 1.32 2.80 8.74
C GLY A 140 1.91 1.39 8.92
N HIS A 141 1.26 0.36 8.37
CA HIS A 141 1.79 -1.01 8.37
C HIS A 141 2.77 -1.22 7.21
N GLN A 142 3.83 -1.97 7.48
CA GLN A 142 4.79 -2.42 6.46
C GLN A 142 4.35 -3.76 5.88
N TYR A 143 4.40 -3.87 4.56
CA TYR A 143 4.00 -5.04 3.79
C TYR A 143 5.16 -5.60 2.98
N ARG A 144 5.13 -6.92 2.78
CA ARG A 144 5.94 -7.63 1.81
C ARG A 144 5.05 -8.46 0.90
N PHE A 145 5.12 -8.19 -0.39
CA PHE A 145 4.73 -9.16 -1.41
C PHE A 145 5.91 -10.07 -1.71
N ARG A 146 5.69 -11.37 -1.74
CA ARG A 146 6.63 -12.35 -2.29
C ARG A 146 6.05 -12.92 -3.57
N PHE A 147 6.80 -12.85 -4.66
CA PHE A 147 6.50 -13.50 -5.92
C PHE A 147 7.56 -14.57 -6.15
N GLU A 148 7.19 -15.85 -6.07
CA GLU A 148 8.14 -16.97 -6.10
C GLU A 148 7.64 -18.12 -6.95
N LYS A 149 8.56 -18.94 -7.46
CA LYS A 149 8.23 -20.25 -8.05
C LYS A 149 7.33 -21.02 -7.10
N SER A 150 6.21 -21.52 -7.61
CA SER A 150 5.25 -22.23 -6.78
C SER A 150 5.90 -23.45 -6.13
N PRO A 151 5.79 -23.59 -4.79
CA PRO A 151 6.27 -24.77 -4.09
C PRO A 151 5.30 -25.95 -4.22
N THR A 152 4.05 -25.71 -4.64
CA THR A 152 2.96 -26.69 -4.59
C THR A 152 2.45 -27.12 -5.96
N LEU A 153 2.55 -26.24 -6.96
CA LEU A 153 2.07 -26.51 -8.31
C LEU A 153 3.24 -26.67 -9.27
N LYS A 154 3.18 -27.74 -10.06
CA LYS A 154 4.09 -28.01 -11.16
C LYS A 154 3.28 -27.98 -12.45
N ALA A 155 3.76 -27.26 -13.45
CA ALA A 155 3.18 -27.25 -14.78
C ALA A 155 4.01 -28.13 -15.70
N LYS A 156 3.34 -28.78 -16.66
CA LYS A 156 4.00 -29.58 -17.70
C LYS A 156 4.68 -28.69 -18.73
N ASP A 157 4.01 -27.62 -19.14
CA ASP A 157 4.41 -26.74 -20.24
C ASP A 157 4.58 -25.26 -19.81
N GLY A 158 4.68 -25.01 -18.50
CA GLY A 158 4.67 -23.69 -17.90
C GLY A 158 5.41 -23.64 -16.57
N GLN A 159 5.29 -22.50 -15.89
CA GLN A 159 5.83 -22.26 -14.58
C GLN A 159 4.76 -21.60 -13.71
N TRP A 160 4.47 -22.20 -12.56
CA TRP A 160 3.58 -21.62 -11.57
C TRP A 160 4.34 -20.66 -10.67
N TRP A 161 3.69 -19.56 -10.33
CA TRP A 161 4.18 -18.55 -9.41
C TRP A 161 3.18 -18.39 -8.29
N GLN A 162 3.63 -18.50 -7.05
CA GLN A 162 2.83 -18.20 -5.88
C GLN A 162 3.06 -16.75 -5.47
N ILE A 163 1.96 -16.09 -5.09
CA ILE A 163 2.01 -14.73 -4.55
C ILE A 163 1.53 -14.73 -3.11
N THR A 164 2.40 -14.24 -2.23
CA THR A 164 2.16 -14.14 -0.80
C THR A 164 2.23 -12.69 -0.37
N LEU A 165 1.29 -12.26 0.48
CA LEU A 165 1.31 -10.94 1.12
C LEU A 165 1.50 -11.12 2.62
N THR A 166 2.55 -10.52 3.15
CA THR A 166 2.84 -10.48 4.57
C THR A 166 2.69 -9.06 5.11
N ASP A 167 1.83 -8.88 6.10
CA ASP A 167 1.86 -7.71 6.97
C ASP A 167 2.96 -7.92 8.01
N LEU A 168 4.10 -7.24 7.82
CA LEU A 168 5.28 -7.35 8.68
C LEU A 168 5.07 -6.69 10.05
N THR A 169 4.03 -5.87 10.20
CA THR A 169 3.74 -5.14 11.43
C THR A 169 3.15 -6.04 12.49
N VAL A 170 2.27 -6.94 12.06
CA VAL A 170 1.60 -7.95 12.91
C VAL A 170 2.05 -9.38 12.57
N ASN A 171 3.04 -9.52 11.70
CA ASN A 171 3.62 -10.78 11.26
C ASN A 171 2.59 -11.79 10.70
N ARG A 172 1.58 -11.31 9.97
CA ARG A 172 0.55 -12.15 9.35
C ARG A 172 0.85 -12.37 7.87
N THR A 173 0.66 -13.58 7.38
CA THR A 173 0.99 -13.94 5.99
C THR A 173 -0.15 -14.70 5.30
N ASP A 174 -0.66 -14.14 4.21
CA ASP A 174 -1.71 -14.75 3.38
C ASP A 174 -1.15 -15.14 1.99
N VAL A 175 -1.56 -16.28 1.42
CA VAL A 175 -1.31 -16.58 -0.01
C VAL A 175 -2.48 -15.96 -0.75
N LEU A 176 -2.17 -14.97 -1.59
CA LEU A 176 -3.16 -14.30 -2.41
C LEU A 176 -3.68 -15.24 -3.50
N GLY A 177 -2.77 -16.03 -4.08
CA GLY A 177 -3.08 -17.07 -5.04
C GLY A 177 -1.86 -17.47 -5.85
N GLN A 178 -2.08 -18.14 -6.98
CA GLN A 178 -1.02 -18.59 -7.87
C GLN A 178 -1.38 -18.34 -9.34
N LEU A 179 -0.39 -18.01 -10.15
CA LEU A 179 -0.52 -17.73 -11.58
C LEU A 179 0.46 -18.58 -12.37
N GLU A 180 0.00 -19.17 -13.47
CA GLU A 180 0.87 -19.84 -14.43
C GLU A 180 1.45 -18.81 -15.42
N THR A 181 2.69 -19.01 -15.86
CA THR A 181 3.27 -18.33 -17.02
C THR A 181 3.91 -19.35 -17.96
N PRO A 182 4.07 -19.05 -19.24
CA PRO A 182 4.84 -19.90 -20.16
C PRO A 182 6.30 -20.01 -19.72
N LEU A 183 6.95 -21.15 -19.96
CA LEU A 183 8.41 -21.30 -19.72
C LEU A 183 9.24 -20.27 -20.51
N SER A 184 8.72 -19.81 -21.65
CA SER A 184 9.34 -18.76 -22.48
C SER A 184 9.38 -17.37 -21.82
N PHE A 185 8.78 -17.17 -20.65
CA PHE A 185 8.96 -15.93 -19.88
C PHE A 185 10.32 -15.92 -19.16
N GLY A 186 10.89 -17.09 -18.89
CA GLY A 186 12.10 -17.26 -18.09
C GLY A 186 11.88 -16.89 -16.61
N GLY A 187 12.96 -16.52 -15.92
CA GLY A 187 12.91 -16.10 -14.51
C GLY A 187 12.51 -14.63 -14.34
N LEU A 188 12.43 -14.16 -13.10
CA LEU A 188 12.24 -12.74 -12.79
C LEU A 188 13.50 -11.92 -13.15
N LYS A 189 13.32 -10.73 -13.73
CA LYS A 189 14.44 -9.78 -13.93
C LYS A 189 14.95 -9.28 -12.58
N LYS A 190 16.22 -8.91 -12.48
CA LYS A 190 16.76 -8.22 -11.28
C LYS A 190 16.29 -6.77 -11.10
N SER A 191 15.78 -6.15 -12.17
CA SER A 191 15.20 -4.80 -12.13
C SER A 191 13.74 -4.83 -11.70
N ASN A 192 13.29 -3.75 -11.08
CA ASN A 192 11.91 -3.48 -10.72
C ASN A 192 11.64 -1.97 -10.89
N SER A 193 10.40 -1.65 -11.23
CA SER A 193 9.88 -0.29 -11.17
C SER A 193 8.69 -0.24 -10.23
N LEU A 194 8.36 0.95 -9.73
CA LEU A 194 7.25 1.17 -8.81
C LEU A 194 6.48 2.43 -9.19
N PHE A 195 5.23 2.51 -8.73
CA PHE A 195 4.41 3.71 -8.90
C PHE A 195 3.28 3.84 -7.87
N LEU A 196 2.90 5.08 -7.58
CA LEU A 196 1.64 5.46 -6.95
C LEU A 196 0.78 6.14 -8.02
N GLU A 197 -0.36 5.55 -8.40
CA GLU A 197 -1.17 6.08 -9.50
C GLU A 197 -2.61 6.34 -9.07
N TYR A 198 -3.15 7.45 -9.56
CA TYR A 198 -4.57 7.78 -9.52
C TYR A 198 -5.26 7.26 -10.78
N PHE A 199 -5.76 6.03 -10.74
CA PHE A 199 -6.08 5.26 -11.97
C PHE A 199 -7.53 5.37 -12.46
N TRP A 200 -8.45 5.98 -11.70
CA TRP A 200 -9.86 6.14 -12.12
C TRP A 200 -10.51 7.43 -11.61
N GLY A 201 -10.72 8.41 -12.51
CA GLY A 201 -11.43 9.67 -12.27
C GLY A 201 -12.80 9.76 -12.99
N PRO A 202 -13.55 10.87 -12.87
CA PRO A 202 -13.02 12.23 -12.87
C PRO A 202 -12.65 12.73 -11.47
N TYR A 203 -11.44 13.27 -11.33
CA TYR A 203 -11.04 13.99 -10.11
C TYR A 203 -11.08 15.48 -10.35
N ARG A 204 -11.76 16.18 -9.44
CA ARG A 204 -11.62 17.62 -9.21
C ARG A 204 -10.61 17.84 -8.09
N CYS A 205 -10.02 19.02 -7.99
CA CYS A 205 -9.00 19.30 -6.97
C CYS A 205 -9.50 19.24 -5.54
N ASP A 206 -10.78 19.48 -5.35
CA ASP A 206 -11.49 19.31 -4.10
C ASP A 206 -11.96 17.86 -3.86
N THR A 207 -11.58 16.91 -4.71
CA THR A 207 -11.91 15.48 -4.54
C THR A 207 -10.68 14.58 -4.65
N LEU A 208 -9.62 15.06 -5.30
CA LEU A 208 -8.33 14.38 -5.37
C LEU A 208 -7.74 14.32 -3.95
N ARG A 209 -7.79 13.15 -3.32
CA ARG A 209 -7.32 12.93 -1.95
C ARG A 209 -5.81 12.75 -1.92
N HIS A 210 -5.20 13.17 -0.82
CA HIS A 210 -3.79 12.97 -0.58
C HIS A 210 -3.50 11.48 -0.39
N ALA A 211 -2.41 10.99 -0.96
CA ALA A 211 -1.93 9.64 -0.74
C ALA A 211 -0.42 9.66 -0.51
N ASP A 212 0.08 8.77 0.32
CA ASP A 212 1.51 8.69 0.61
C ASP A 212 1.90 7.24 0.88
N THR A 213 3.08 6.86 0.41
CA THR A 213 3.65 5.54 0.55
C THR A 213 5.17 5.61 0.62
N THR A 214 5.78 4.73 1.40
CA THR A 214 7.21 4.46 1.36
C THR A 214 7.42 3.09 0.73
N TYR A 215 8.14 3.01 -0.38
CA TYR A 215 8.60 1.76 -0.97
C TYR A 215 10.02 1.45 -0.48
N TYR A 216 10.28 0.21 -0.08
CA TYR A 216 11.63 -0.21 0.33
C TYR A 216 12.29 -1.06 -0.77
N PRO A 217 13.63 -1.05 -0.88
CA PRO A 217 14.34 -1.83 -1.87
C PRO A 217 13.88 -3.28 -1.96
N ILE A 218 13.68 -3.75 -3.19
CA ILE A 218 13.41 -5.16 -3.46
C ILE A 218 14.53 -6.06 -2.93
N GLN A 219 14.18 -7.31 -2.62
CA GLN A 219 15.16 -8.34 -2.29
C GLN A 219 14.96 -9.58 -3.15
N GLY A 220 16.05 -10.20 -3.54
CA GLY A 220 16.05 -11.45 -4.31
C GLY A 220 16.44 -12.66 -3.48
N ASN A 221 16.18 -13.84 -4.02
CA ASN A 221 16.71 -15.12 -3.52
C ASN A 221 16.48 -15.28 -2.00
N TRP A 222 15.23 -15.09 -1.57
CA TRP A 222 14.81 -15.16 -0.15
C TRP A 222 15.59 -14.24 0.79
N GLY A 223 15.91 -13.02 0.33
CA GLY A 223 16.62 -12.01 1.12
C GLY A 223 18.14 -12.10 1.03
N LYS A 224 18.71 -13.01 0.22
CA LYS A 224 20.17 -13.10 0.01
C LYS A 224 20.71 -12.02 -0.91
N SER A 225 19.91 -11.59 -1.88
CA SER A 225 20.31 -10.58 -2.85
C SER A 225 19.68 -9.25 -2.50
N THR A 226 20.44 -8.41 -1.80
CA THR A 226 20.00 -7.11 -1.27
C THR A 226 20.77 -5.92 -1.84
N ARG A 227 21.90 -6.18 -2.51
CA ARG A 227 22.78 -5.14 -3.05
C ARG A 227 22.17 -4.54 -4.31
N LEU A 228 22.06 -3.22 -4.33
CA LEU A 228 21.56 -2.46 -5.48
C LEU A 228 22.72 -2.09 -6.42
N ALA A 229 22.54 -2.38 -7.71
CA ALA A 229 23.38 -1.88 -8.81
C ALA A 229 22.95 -0.46 -9.23
N SER A 230 21.64 -0.17 -9.22
CA SER A 230 21.11 1.16 -9.49
C SER A 230 19.79 1.41 -8.76
N LYS A 231 19.46 2.70 -8.62
CA LYS A 231 18.23 3.21 -7.99
C LYS A 231 17.86 4.54 -8.64
N ASP A 232 16.58 4.79 -8.80
CA ASP A 232 16.06 6.04 -9.39
C ASP A 232 14.69 6.39 -8.79
N SER A 233 14.39 7.68 -8.69
CA SER A 233 13.09 8.22 -8.27
C SER A 233 12.67 9.34 -9.21
N ARG A 234 11.45 9.29 -9.72
CA ARG A 234 10.93 10.30 -10.65
C ARG A 234 9.41 10.38 -10.59
N ALA A 235 8.82 11.44 -11.10
CA ALA A 235 7.39 11.49 -11.40
C ALA A 235 7.20 11.63 -12.92
N TYR A 236 6.12 11.07 -13.45
CA TYR A 236 5.77 11.21 -14.87
C TYR A 236 4.28 11.51 -15.07
N GLY A 237 3.93 11.97 -16.27
CA GLY A 237 2.58 12.45 -16.60
C GLY A 237 2.48 13.96 -16.49
N ASP A 238 1.26 14.47 -16.56
CA ASP A 238 0.98 15.90 -16.46
C ASP A 238 0.49 16.25 -15.05
N ALA A 239 0.85 17.43 -14.57
CA ALA A 239 0.29 17.94 -13.33
C ALA A 239 -1.23 18.05 -13.48
N HIS A 240 -1.98 17.57 -12.48
CA HIS A 240 -3.43 17.77 -12.48
C HIS A 240 -3.70 19.28 -12.51
N GLU A 241 -4.67 19.69 -13.33
CA GLU A 241 -5.10 21.07 -13.46
C GLU A 241 -5.82 21.54 -12.20
N CYS A 242 -5.08 21.71 -11.11
CA CYS A 242 -5.59 22.44 -9.98
C CYS A 242 -5.59 23.92 -10.23
N ALA A 243 -6.77 24.48 -10.03
CA ALA A 243 -7.02 25.90 -10.19
C ALA A 243 -6.04 26.67 -9.30
N ASP A 244 -5.50 27.76 -9.85
CA ASP A 244 -4.49 28.59 -9.19
C ASP A 244 -4.98 29.12 -7.82
N ASN A 245 -6.30 29.10 -7.59
CA ASN A 245 -6.94 29.42 -6.34
C ASN A 245 -6.73 28.39 -5.21
N ILE A 246 -5.96 27.32 -5.40
CA ILE A 246 -5.58 26.37 -4.31
C ILE A 246 -4.08 26.48 -3.97
N LEU A 247 -3.26 27.08 -4.83
CA LEU A 247 -1.82 27.24 -4.60
C LEU A 247 -1.54 28.15 -3.41
N LEU A 248 -0.63 27.75 -2.51
CA LEU A 248 -0.10 28.65 -1.49
C LEU A 248 0.78 29.73 -2.15
N PRO A 249 0.94 30.92 -1.53
CA PRO A 249 1.89 31.90 -2.02
C PRO A 249 3.28 31.28 -2.17
N ASN A 250 3.94 31.59 -3.29
CA ASN A 250 5.26 31.06 -3.64
C ASN A 250 5.33 29.53 -3.87
N SER A 251 4.19 28.84 -3.93
CA SER A 251 4.14 27.43 -4.36
C SER A 251 3.88 27.33 -5.87
N SER A 252 4.50 26.34 -6.51
CA SER A 252 4.23 25.98 -7.90
C SER A 252 3.30 24.76 -7.98
N LYS A 253 2.67 24.54 -9.15
CA LYS A 253 1.83 23.36 -9.39
C LYS A 253 2.61 22.06 -9.21
N GLU A 254 3.88 22.06 -9.57
CA GLU A 254 4.80 20.93 -9.40
C GLU A 254 5.09 20.66 -7.92
N SER A 255 5.33 21.72 -7.14
CA SER A 255 5.61 21.58 -5.69
C SER A 255 4.40 21.05 -4.90
N MET A 256 3.18 21.38 -5.34
CA MET A 256 1.93 20.96 -4.69
C MET A 256 1.31 19.71 -5.32
N GLY A 257 1.88 19.25 -6.44
CA GLY A 257 1.45 18.06 -7.16
C GLY A 257 1.94 16.77 -6.51
N SER A 258 1.92 15.69 -7.29
CA SER A 258 2.49 14.42 -6.86
C SER A 258 4.01 14.41 -7.09
N ASN A 259 4.76 13.84 -6.16
CA ASN A 259 6.22 13.83 -6.18
C ASN A 259 6.79 12.47 -5.73
N SER A 260 8.05 12.20 -6.11
CA SER A 260 8.78 10.99 -5.72
C SER A 260 10.17 11.37 -5.22
N TYR A 261 10.56 10.85 -4.06
CA TYR A 261 11.83 11.19 -3.41
C TYR A 261 12.63 9.93 -3.08
N LEU A 262 13.90 9.89 -3.49
CA LEU A 262 14.84 8.85 -3.07
C LEU A 262 15.47 9.21 -1.72
N GLU A 263 15.27 8.34 -0.73
CA GLU A 263 15.76 8.52 0.62
C GLU A 263 17.19 7.99 0.81
N LYS A 264 17.82 8.39 1.91
CA LYS A 264 19.20 7.98 2.27
C LYS A 264 19.35 6.46 2.45
N ASP A 265 18.30 5.79 2.92
CA ASP A 265 18.24 4.34 3.11
C ASP A 265 17.87 3.57 1.82
N ASN A 266 17.81 4.27 0.68
CA ASN A 266 17.38 3.77 -0.63
C ASN A 266 15.88 3.46 -0.76
N SER A 267 15.08 3.76 0.26
CA SER A 267 13.63 3.77 0.10
C SER A 267 13.19 4.92 -0.82
N ILE A 268 12.00 4.80 -1.38
CA ILE A 268 11.39 5.81 -2.25
C ILE A 268 10.07 6.24 -1.62
N GLU A 269 9.95 7.53 -1.29
CA GLU A 269 8.70 8.14 -0.83
C GLU A 269 7.90 8.59 -2.05
N GLY A 270 6.72 8.00 -2.25
CA GLY A 270 5.78 8.36 -3.30
C GLY A 270 4.63 9.16 -2.72
N ILE A 271 4.60 10.46 -3.02
CA ILE A 271 3.57 11.36 -2.52
C ILE A 271 2.58 11.67 -3.63
N GLY A 272 1.35 11.18 -3.49
CA GLY A 272 0.22 11.53 -4.33
C GLY A 272 -0.46 12.80 -3.83
N ASN A 273 -0.58 13.80 -4.72
CA ASN A 273 -1.29 15.05 -4.49
C ASN A 273 -1.01 15.76 -3.14
N GLN A 274 -0.15 16.77 -3.13
CA GLN A 274 0.12 17.56 -1.92
C GLN A 274 -0.90 18.68 -1.66
N TYR A 275 -1.83 18.99 -2.59
CA TYR A 275 -2.89 20.00 -2.36
C TYR A 275 -3.71 19.73 -1.09
N ARG A 276 -3.87 18.45 -0.73
CA ARG A 276 -4.55 18.00 0.51
C ARG A 276 -3.62 17.38 1.55
N GLY A 277 -2.32 17.47 1.33
CA GLY A 277 -1.31 17.05 2.30
C GLY A 277 -1.23 18.02 3.48
N VAL A 278 -0.37 17.68 4.44
CA VAL A 278 -0.02 18.58 5.55
C VAL A 278 0.95 19.63 5.05
N GLN A 279 0.62 20.90 5.24
CA GLN A 279 1.48 22.02 4.89
C GLN A 279 2.33 22.45 6.09
N LYS A 280 3.60 22.81 5.84
CA LYS A 280 4.40 23.45 6.90
C LYS A 280 3.86 24.86 7.12
N TRP A 281 3.57 25.22 8.37
CA TRP A 281 3.24 26.59 8.72
C TRP A 281 4.50 27.46 8.70
N ASP A 282 4.53 28.43 7.79
CA ASP A 282 5.61 29.38 7.67
C ASP A 282 5.13 30.77 8.11
N VAL A 283 5.58 31.17 9.30
CA VAL A 283 5.30 32.48 9.89
C VAL A 283 5.85 33.64 9.06
N SER A 284 6.84 33.41 8.20
CA SER A 284 7.41 34.47 7.35
C SER A 284 6.46 34.88 6.22
N THR A 285 5.70 33.93 5.66
CA THR A 285 4.65 34.22 4.69
C THR A 285 3.34 34.60 5.38
N GLY A 286 3.07 33.97 6.53
CA GLY A 286 1.88 34.20 7.34
C GLY A 286 0.56 33.88 6.62
N TYR A 287 0.59 33.29 5.43
CA TYR A 287 -0.60 33.08 4.61
C TYR A 287 -1.10 31.64 4.69
N ALA A 288 -2.39 31.46 4.92
CA ALA A 288 -3.04 30.16 4.85
C ALA A 288 -4.28 30.17 3.95
N ARG A 289 -4.72 28.99 3.53
CA ARG A 289 -6.03 28.78 2.90
C ARG A 289 -6.97 28.05 3.84
N GLN A 290 -8.21 28.52 3.91
CA GLN A 290 -9.25 27.90 4.71
C GLN A 290 -9.38 26.41 4.39
N GLY A 291 -9.55 25.59 5.42
CA GLY A 291 -9.75 24.14 5.29
C GLY A 291 -8.48 23.33 5.13
N ILE A 292 -7.37 23.93 4.68
CA ILE A 292 -6.07 23.23 4.59
C ILE A 292 -5.52 22.97 5.98
N PHE A 293 -4.84 21.83 6.12
CA PHE A 293 -4.15 21.45 7.34
C PHE A 293 -2.70 21.87 7.34
N TYR A 294 -2.26 22.37 8.48
CA TYR A 294 -0.91 22.86 8.72
C TYR A 294 -0.31 22.19 9.95
N SER A 295 1.01 22.08 9.95
CA SER A 295 1.81 21.70 11.11
C SER A 295 3.01 22.63 11.28
N LYS A 296 3.45 22.85 12.52
CA LYS A 296 4.70 23.58 12.79
C LYS A 296 5.91 22.83 12.23
N ASP A 297 5.88 21.51 12.34
CA ASP A 297 6.89 20.62 11.79
C ASP A 297 6.22 19.37 11.22
N PRO A 298 5.94 19.32 9.90
CA PRO A 298 5.35 18.14 9.28
C PRO A 298 6.29 16.93 9.31
N ASN A 299 7.58 17.12 9.59
CA ASN A 299 8.57 16.03 9.70
C ASN A 299 8.75 15.53 11.14
N ALA A 300 8.04 16.11 12.11
CA ALA A 300 8.06 15.61 13.48
C ALA A 300 7.61 14.15 13.53
N LYS A 301 8.07 13.40 14.55
CA LYS A 301 7.68 11.98 14.73
C LYS A 301 6.16 11.80 14.82
N TYR A 302 5.46 12.78 15.40
CA TYR A 302 3.99 12.83 15.50
C TYR A 302 3.53 14.27 15.25
N PRO A 303 3.34 14.69 13.99
CA PRO A 303 2.95 16.05 13.66
C PRO A 303 1.55 16.34 14.19
N ILE A 304 1.44 17.45 14.92
CA ILE A 304 0.15 18.00 15.33
C ILE A 304 -0.42 18.80 14.17
N LEU A 305 -1.72 18.64 13.92
CA LEU A 305 -2.42 19.31 12.84
C LEU A 305 -3.35 20.42 13.36
N TRP A 306 -3.36 21.51 12.60
CA TRP A 306 -4.31 22.60 12.72
C TRP A 306 -4.96 22.88 11.37
N GLN A 307 -6.24 23.19 11.38
CA GLN A 307 -6.98 23.61 10.19
C GLN A 307 -7.13 25.12 10.19
N ALA A 308 -6.81 25.77 9.08
CA ALA A 308 -7.06 27.19 8.91
C ALA A 308 -8.58 27.45 8.82
N LYS A 309 -9.10 28.36 9.65
CA LYS A 309 -10.53 28.74 9.69
C LYS A 309 -10.92 29.73 8.59
N ARG A 310 -9.94 30.44 8.02
CA ARG A 310 -10.12 31.46 6.98
C ARG A 310 -8.90 31.52 6.07
N THR A 311 -9.08 32.07 4.87
CA THR A 311 -7.99 32.34 3.91
C THR A 311 -7.37 33.71 4.17
N GLY A 312 -6.05 33.84 4.00
CA GLY A 312 -5.32 35.10 4.11
C GLY A 312 -4.22 35.05 5.16
N ASN A 313 -3.80 36.24 5.62
CA ASN A 313 -2.75 36.34 6.65
C ASN A 313 -3.32 35.93 8.02
N LEU A 314 -2.76 34.86 8.59
CA LEU A 314 -3.12 34.29 9.89
C LEU A 314 -2.01 34.52 10.91
N GLY A 315 -2.40 34.63 12.18
CA GLY A 315 -1.46 34.65 13.29
C GLY A 315 -0.79 33.30 13.53
N ASN A 316 0.07 33.25 14.54
CA ASN A 316 0.75 32.02 14.94
C ASN A 316 -0.23 30.89 15.28
N ILE A 317 0.15 29.66 14.89
CA ILE A 317 -0.49 28.45 15.41
C ILE A 317 -0.36 28.44 16.96
N PRO A 318 -1.48 28.25 17.70
CA PRO A 318 -1.47 28.20 19.16
C PRO A 318 -0.41 27.25 19.75
N THR A 319 -0.02 27.50 20.98
CA THR A 319 0.73 26.52 21.77
C THR A 319 -0.24 25.51 22.37
N GLY A 320 0.09 24.22 22.31
CA GLY A 320 -0.73 23.15 22.86
C GLY A 320 -1.95 22.78 22.01
N GLU A 321 -2.90 22.10 22.64
CA GLU A 321 -4.08 21.48 22.01
C GLU A 321 -5.29 22.43 21.98
N GLN A 322 -5.10 23.66 21.51
CA GLN A 322 -6.14 24.70 21.55
C GLN A 322 -6.42 25.31 20.18
N SER A 323 -7.69 25.67 19.97
CA SER A 323 -8.14 26.47 18.82
C SER A 323 -8.12 27.96 19.17
N ASN A 324 -7.94 28.83 18.18
CA ASN A 324 -8.11 30.29 18.32
C ASN A 324 -8.98 30.85 17.19
N SER A 325 -8.96 32.16 16.94
CA SER A 325 -9.74 32.79 15.87
C SER A 325 -9.36 32.30 14.46
N ASP A 326 -8.09 31.92 14.26
CA ASP A 326 -7.51 31.60 12.95
C ASP A 326 -7.38 30.10 12.73
N TRP A 327 -7.16 29.35 13.81
CA TRP A 327 -6.78 27.95 13.80
C TRP A 327 -7.78 27.10 14.57
N ARG A 328 -8.20 26.00 13.95
CA ARG A 328 -8.89 24.91 14.63
C ARG A 328 -7.87 23.81 14.92
N PHE A 329 -7.73 23.43 16.18
CA PHE A 329 -6.94 22.26 16.56
C PHE A 329 -7.63 20.98 16.07
N ILE A 330 -6.86 20.10 15.41
CA ILE A 330 -7.36 18.83 14.88
C ILE A 330 -6.82 17.65 15.68
N GLY A 331 -5.52 17.62 16.00
CA GLY A 331 -4.87 16.54 16.74
C GLY A 331 -3.69 15.90 15.96
N LEU A 332 -3.31 14.68 16.33
CA LEU A 332 -2.24 13.90 15.68
C LEU A 332 -2.72 13.29 14.36
N GLY A 333 -2.79 14.06 13.28
CA GLY A 333 -3.65 13.74 12.12
C GLY A 333 -3.00 13.04 10.92
N TYR A 334 -2.17 12.02 11.12
CA TYR A 334 -1.64 11.23 10.01
C TYR A 334 -1.62 9.76 10.46
N PRO A 335 -2.36 8.83 9.85
CA PRO A 335 -2.57 8.66 8.41
C PRO A 335 -3.99 8.97 7.90
N ILE A 336 -4.88 9.48 8.76
CA ILE A 336 -6.32 9.66 8.49
C ILE A 336 -6.70 11.09 8.05
N ILE A 337 -5.74 11.82 7.48
CA ILE A 337 -5.90 13.25 7.16
C ILE A 337 -7.10 13.50 6.23
N ASN A 338 -7.31 12.67 5.22
CA ASN A 338 -8.43 12.81 4.30
C ASN A 338 -9.78 12.63 5.01
N ASP A 339 -9.86 11.71 5.96
CA ASP A 339 -11.06 11.43 6.72
C ASP A 339 -11.40 12.57 7.70
N LEU A 340 -10.39 13.14 8.34
CA LEU A 340 -10.54 14.33 9.20
C LEU A 340 -10.96 15.56 8.39
N TYR A 341 -10.41 15.73 7.18
CA TYR A 341 -10.79 16.80 6.26
C TYR A 341 -12.27 16.70 5.88
N LEU A 342 -12.70 15.53 5.39
CA LEU A 342 -14.05 15.34 4.84
C LEU A 342 -15.13 15.30 5.91
N SER A 343 -14.84 14.70 7.07
CA SER A 343 -15.77 14.71 8.20
C SER A 343 -15.86 16.10 8.86
N ASN A 344 -14.83 16.94 8.67
CA ASN A 344 -14.68 18.24 9.33
C ASN A 344 -14.79 18.10 10.87
N ARG A 345 -14.27 16.99 11.41
CA ARG A 345 -14.32 16.63 12.85
C ARG A 345 -12.90 16.53 13.41
N PRO A 346 -12.69 16.84 14.70
CA PRO A 346 -11.39 16.68 15.31
C PRO A 346 -11.09 15.19 15.57
N LEU A 347 -9.84 14.90 15.90
CA LEU A 347 -9.44 13.61 16.44
C LEU A 347 -9.71 13.58 17.95
N PHE A 348 -10.35 12.52 18.43
CA PHE A 348 -10.71 12.38 19.83
C PHE A 348 -9.72 11.49 20.61
N LYS A 349 -9.66 11.69 21.93
CA LYS A 349 -8.95 10.83 22.88
C LYS A 349 -9.92 9.90 23.61
N TRP A 350 -9.42 8.82 24.19
CA TRP A 350 -10.25 7.76 24.79
C TRP A 350 -11.24 8.28 25.85
N GLU A 351 -10.81 9.23 26.68
CA GLU A 351 -11.63 9.84 27.74
C GLU A 351 -12.85 10.58 27.18
N GLN A 352 -12.81 11.00 25.91
CA GLN A 352 -13.89 11.73 25.26
C GLN A 352 -14.95 10.80 24.63
N ARG A 353 -14.72 9.48 24.59
CA ARG A 353 -15.56 8.53 23.81
C ARG A 353 -17.06 8.55 24.13
N ASN A 354 -17.41 8.94 25.36
CA ASN A 354 -18.79 9.00 25.82
C ASN A 354 -19.35 10.43 25.86
N ASN A 355 -18.59 11.43 25.41
CA ASN A 355 -19.08 12.81 25.31
C ASN A 355 -20.26 12.90 24.34
N SER A 356 -21.16 13.86 24.56
CA SER A 356 -22.33 14.11 23.70
C SER A 356 -21.95 14.41 22.25
N ASP A 357 -20.83 15.09 22.06
CA ASP A 357 -20.40 15.60 20.74
C ASP A 357 -19.80 14.50 19.85
N VAL A 358 -19.36 13.39 20.45
CA VAL A 358 -18.86 12.21 19.72
C VAL A 358 -20.02 11.45 19.11
N VAL A 359 -19.91 11.09 17.83
CA VAL A 359 -20.88 10.24 17.13
C VAL A 359 -20.21 8.95 16.62
N VAL A 360 -21.03 7.93 16.35
CA VAL A 360 -20.54 6.72 15.68
C VAL A 360 -19.88 7.09 14.34
N GLY A 361 -18.68 6.57 14.09
CA GLY A 361 -17.86 6.90 12.93
C GLY A 361 -16.78 7.95 13.17
N ASP A 362 -16.74 8.61 14.34
CA ASP A 362 -15.65 9.51 14.70
C ASP A 362 -14.32 8.76 14.93
N TYR A 363 -13.22 9.46 14.67
CA TYR A 363 -11.87 8.92 14.80
C TYR A 363 -11.24 9.27 16.14
N PHE A 364 -10.46 8.32 16.65
CA PHE A 364 -9.77 8.39 17.91
C PHE A 364 -8.30 8.05 17.75
N VAL A 365 -7.48 8.63 18.62
CA VAL A 365 -6.06 8.33 18.76
C VAL A 365 -5.78 7.61 20.08
N TYR A 366 -4.86 6.65 20.01
CA TYR A 366 -4.37 5.91 21.16
C TYR A 366 -2.85 5.84 21.13
N GLU A 367 -2.19 6.49 22.08
CA GLU A 367 -0.78 6.23 22.37
C GLU A 367 -0.69 4.90 23.13
N ASN A 368 -0.53 3.80 22.39
CA ASN A 368 -0.64 2.46 22.91
C ASN A 368 0.66 2.07 23.66
N PRO A 369 0.63 1.92 25.00
CA PRO A 369 1.82 1.63 25.80
C PRO A 369 2.32 0.18 25.63
N TYR A 370 1.49 -0.72 25.08
CA TYR A 370 1.84 -2.12 24.86
C TYR A 370 2.64 -2.32 23.56
N THR A 371 2.38 -1.47 22.56
CA THR A 371 3.05 -1.54 21.25
C THR A 371 4.04 -0.40 21.03
N ASN A 372 4.03 0.62 21.89
CA ASN A 372 4.78 1.89 21.74
C ASN A 372 4.47 2.64 20.43
N ASP A 373 3.23 2.49 19.96
CA ASP A 373 2.75 3.08 18.71
C ASP A 373 1.63 4.08 18.98
N VAL A 374 1.51 5.06 18.09
CA VAL A 374 0.30 5.91 17.99
C VAL A 374 -0.66 5.23 17.03
N GLU A 375 -1.80 4.79 17.55
CA GLU A 375 -2.79 3.97 16.85
C GLU A 375 -4.09 4.74 16.64
N TYR A 376 -4.80 4.41 15.56
CA TYR A 376 -6.01 5.10 15.14
C TYR A 376 -7.18 4.14 15.10
N PHE A 377 -8.28 4.56 15.71
CA PHE A 377 -9.51 3.80 15.78
C PHE A 377 -10.71 4.63 15.34
N LYS A 378 -11.70 3.97 14.75
CA LYS A 378 -13.00 4.55 14.45
C LYS A 378 -14.05 3.94 15.39
N ILE A 379 -14.85 4.78 16.04
CA ILE A 379 -15.85 4.30 17.00
C ILE A 379 -17.04 3.67 16.25
N LYS A 380 -17.45 2.46 16.66
CA LYS A 380 -18.55 1.70 16.05
C LYS A 380 -19.85 1.76 16.83
N ARG A 381 -19.80 1.94 18.14
CA ARG A 381 -20.98 2.07 19.00
C ARG A 381 -20.70 2.90 20.25
N LYS A 382 -21.77 3.38 20.90
CA LYS A 382 -21.74 4.09 22.18
C LYS A 382 -22.66 3.38 23.19
N PRO A 383 -22.28 3.29 24.48
CA PRO A 383 -20.96 3.64 25.02
C PRO A 383 -19.88 2.68 24.50
N ALA A 384 -18.64 3.16 24.38
CA ALA A 384 -17.49 2.34 23.98
C ALA A 384 -16.64 1.98 25.20
N HIS A 385 -16.06 0.78 25.22
CA HIS A 385 -15.11 0.32 26.23
C HIS A 385 -13.65 0.65 25.82
N TYR A 386 -12.69 -0.16 26.29
CA TYR A 386 -11.27 0.02 26.04
C TYR A 386 -10.89 -0.23 24.58
N PHE A 387 -9.86 0.48 24.12
CA PHE A 387 -9.23 0.15 22.84
C PHE A 387 -8.62 -1.26 22.89
N PRO A 388 -8.67 -2.00 21.78
CA PRO A 388 -7.79 -3.15 21.57
C PRO A 388 -6.32 -2.74 21.68
N ILE A 389 -5.50 -3.60 22.29
CA ILE A 389 -4.07 -3.31 22.54
C ILE A 389 -3.13 -3.96 21.51
N ASN A 390 -3.68 -4.74 20.57
CA ASN A 390 -2.94 -5.62 19.68
C ASN A 390 -3.23 -5.34 18.19
N LYS A 391 -3.55 -4.10 17.84
CA LYS A 391 -3.78 -3.67 16.43
C LYS A 391 -4.94 -4.42 15.75
N THR A 392 -5.99 -4.73 16.52
CA THR A 392 -7.20 -5.39 16.01
C THR A 392 -8.43 -4.52 16.23
N SER A 393 -9.51 -4.82 15.51
CA SER A 393 -10.84 -4.28 15.79
C SER A 393 -11.53 -5.13 16.87
N ASN A 394 -12.41 -4.53 17.68
CA ASN A 394 -13.32 -5.24 18.59
C ASN A 394 -14.77 -4.78 18.34
N GLU A 395 -15.72 -5.05 19.23
CA GLU A 395 -17.12 -4.61 19.06
C GLU A 395 -17.30 -3.08 19.05
N ASP A 396 -16.45 -2.35 19.76
CA ASP A 396 -16.57 -0.90 19.97
C ASP A 396 -15.74 -0.10 18.97
N TRP A 397 -14.63 -0.68 18.49
CA TRP A 397 -13.57 0.03 17.78
C TRP A 397 -13.20 -0.70 16.51
N GLU A 398 -13.14 0.04 15.41
CA GLU A 398 -12.48 -0.40 14.18
C GLU A 398 -11.04 0.11 14.17
N TYR A 399 -10.07 -0.80 14.08
CA TYR A 399 -8.67 -0.42 13.94
C TYR A 399 -8.38 0.04 12.51
N ILE A 400 -7.92 1.28 12.36
CA ILE A 400 -7.62 1.91 11.08
C ILE A 400 -6.16 1.67 10.68
N GLY A 401 -5.26 1.79 11.65
CA GLY A 401 -3.82 1.62 11.46
C GLY A 401 -3.03 2.37 12.53
N ARG A 402 -1.76 2.64 12.22
CA ARG A 402 -0.84 3.36 13.11
C ARG A 402 -0.23 4.57 12.40
N HIS A 403 0.32 5.48 13.18
CA HIS A 403 1.20 6.52 12.67
C HIS A 403 2.44 5.85 12.05
N PHE A 404 2.73 6.19 10.80
CA PHE A 404 3.99 5.80 10.19
C PHE A 404 5.16 6.57 10.83
N ILE A 405 6.34 5.97 10.92
CA ILE A 405 7.53 6.68 11.40
C ILE A 405 8.49 6.82 10.21
N ARG A 406 8.84 8.07 9.86
CA ARG A 406 9.82 8.36 8.80
C ARG A 406 11.17 7.73 9.18
N GLY A 407 11.78 6.98 8.27
CA GLY A 407 13.02 6.24 8.52
C GLY A 407 12.86 5.03 9.45
N GLU A 408 11.64 4.57 9.74
CA GLU A 408 11.43 3.30 10.43
C GLU A 408 12.05 2.15 9.62
N PRO A 409 12.93 1.33 10.21
CA PRO A 409 13.53 0.23 9.49
C PRO A 409 12.47 -0.78 9.06
N LEU A 410 12.71 -1.45 7.94
CA LEU A 410 11.87 -2.55 7.48
C LEU A 410 11.88 -3.69 8.51
N LYS A 411 10.71 -4.05 9.01
CA LYS A 411 10.51 -5.17 9.92
C LYS A 411 10.83 -6.47 9.20
N THR A 412 11.55 -7.35 9.89
CA THR A 412 11.84 -8.69 9.38
C THR A 412 10.68 -9.62 9.73
N GLN A 413 10.27 -10.48 8.80
CA GLN A 413 9.29 -11.52 9.10
C GLN A 413 9.86 -12.45 10.17
N THR A 414 9.09 -12.69 11.23
CA THR A 414 9.39 -13.74 12.22
C THR A 414 8.63 -15.01 11.87
N TYR A 415 9.25 -16.17 12.11
CA TYR A 415 8.60 -17.46 11.89
C TYR A 415 8.32 -18.12 13.23
N SER A 416 7.14 -18.72 13.33
CA SER A 416 6.75 -19.48 14.51
C SER A 416 7.53 -20.80 14.57
N THR A 417 7.79 -21.25 15.80
CA THR A 417 8.50 -22.49 16.08
C THR A 417 7.50 -23.59 16.37
N TRP A 418 7.77 -24.79 15.86
CA TRP A 418 6.91 -25.93 16.14
C TRP A 418 6.89 -26.25 17.63
N GLY A 419 5.70 -26.54 18.17
CA GLY A 419 5.52 -26.79 19.60
C GLY A 419 5.28 -25.52 20.42
N ALA A 420 5.48 -24.33 19.84
CA ALA A 420 5.09 -23.08 20.48
C ALA A 420 3.59 -23.09 20.84
N ASN A 421 3.24 -22.42 21.94
CA ASN A 421 1.88 -22.30 22.45
C ASN A 421 1.14 -23.65 22.58
N ASN A 422 1.83 -24.70 23.03
CA ASN A 422 1.25 -26.04 23.18
C ASN A 422 0.58 -26.58 21.89
N ARG A 423 1.16 -26.21 20.74
CA ARG A 423 0.66 -26.52 19.39
C ARG A 423 -0.68 -25.88 19.04
N TYR A 424 -1.02 -24.77 19.65
CA TYR A 424 -2.07 -23.88 19.17
C TYR A 424 -1.42 -22.75 18.36
N GLY A 425 -2.09 -22.31 17.32
CA GLY A 425 -1.64 -21.21 16.49
C GLY A 425 -2.82 -20.53 15.81
N GLN A 426 -2.55 -19.41 15.16
CA GLN A 426 -3.55 -18.73 14.36
C GLN A 426 -3.55 -19.30 12.94
N VAL A 427 -4.72 -19.52 12.35
CA VAL A 427 -4.81 -19.84 10.92
C VAL A 427 -4.09 -18.73 10.14
N GLY A 428 -3.19 -19.11 9.23
CA GLY A 428 -2.34 -18.17 8.51
C GLY A 428 -0.94 -17.96 9.11
N GLU A 429 -0.72 -18.38 10.35
CA GLU A 429 0.59 -18.30 11.00
C GLU A 429 1.62 -19.15 10.26
N VAL A 430 2.83 -18.61 10.07
CA VAL A 430 3.89 -19.24 9.30
C VAL A 430 4.95 -19.81 10.21
N PHE A 431 5.20 -21.10 10.04
CA PHE A 431 6.18 -21.86 10.77
C PHE A 431 7.34 -22.24 9.85
N ARG A 432 8.53 -22.35 10.45
CA ARG A 432 9.72 -22.86 9.77
C ARG A 432 10.04 -24.26 10.28
N SER A 433 10.25 -25.20 9.36
CA SER A 433 10.77 -26.54 9.65
C SER A 433 11.96 -26.81 8.75
N GLY A 434 13.18 -26.76 9.30
CA GLY A 434 14.41 -26.76 8.50
C GLY A 434 14.41 -25.63 7.48
N ASN A 435 14.38 -25.99 6.19
CA ASN A 435 14.31 -25.05 5.07
C ASN A 435 12.89 -24.86 4.54
N SER A 436 11.87 -25.55 5.03
CA SER A 436 10.49 -25.38 4.55
C SER A 436 9.71 -24.39 5.40
N LEU A 437 8.85 -23.61 4.75
CA LEU A 437 7.89 -22.72 5.36
C LEU A 437 6.49 -23.31 5.23
N PHE A 438 5.79 -23.43 6.36
CA PHE A 438 4.45 -23.98 6.44
C PHE A 438 3.47 -22.94 6.98
N ARG A 439 2.30 -22.81 6.38
CA ARG A 439 1.19 -22.04 6.92
C ARG A 439 0.23 -22.95 7.67
N LEU A 440 -0.16 -22.55 8.87
CA LEU A 440 -1.17 -23.25 9.66
C LEU A 440 -2.57 -23.06 9.03
N LYS A 441 -3.31 -24.16 8.85
CA LYS A 441 -4.64 -24.19 8.24
C LYS A 441 -5.79 -24.29 9.23
N THR A 442 -5.50 -24.60 10.49
CA THR A 442 -6.51 -24.87 11.51
C THR A 442 -6.39 -23.92 12.70
N THR A 443 -7.52 -23.61 13.34
CA THR A 443 -7.59 -22.92 14.63
C THR A 443 -7.44 -23.89 15.81
N SER A 444 -7.51 -25.20 15.55
CA SER A 444 -7.33 -26.25 16.55
C SER A 444 -5.84 -26.59 16.75
N GLN A 445 -5.58 -27.50 17.68
CA GLN A 445 -4.23 -28.00 17.92
C GLN A 445 -3.65 -28.62 16.63
N TYR A 446 -2.44 -28.22 16.25
CA TYR A 446 -1.74 -28.76 15.10
C TYR A 446 -0.83 -29.93 15.48
N TRP A 447 -0.44 -30.73 14.49
CA TRP A 447 0.47 -31.85 14.67
C TRP A 447 1.76 -31.70 13.85
N TYR A 448 2.50 -32.79 13.65
CA TYR A 448 3.77 -32.78 12.93
C TYR A 448 3.65 -32.18 11.52
N PHE A 449 4.74 -31.53 11.10
CA PHE A 449 4.92 -31.20 9.70
C PHE A 449 4.97 -32.49 8.86
N PRO A 450 4.65 -32.42 7.57
CA PRO A 450 4.81 -33.54 6.64
C PRO A 450 6.25 -34.07 6.65
N ASP A 451 6.41 -35.40 6.82
CA ASP A 451 7.71 -36.07 7.02
C ASP A 451 8.71 -35.87 5.88
N ASN A 452 8.23 -35.56 4.67
CA ASN A 452 9.05 -35.31 3.49
C ASN A 452 9.34 -33.82 3.23
N GLY A 453 8.84 -32.91 4.07
CA GLY A 453 9.04 -31.46 3.93
C GLY A 453 8.49 -30.85 2.63
N ALA A 454 7.75 -31.62 1.82
CA ALA A 454 7.51 -31.34 0.39
C ALA A 454 6.03 -31.37 -0.02
N THR A 455 5.09 -31.59 0.91
CA THR A 455 3.65 -31.57 0.62
C THR A 455 2.88 -30.79 1.67
N SER A 456 1.62 -30.43 1.38
CA SER A 456 0.66 -30.00 2.40
C SER A 456 0.02 -31.22 3.08
N ASN A 457 -0.45 -31.09 4.32
CA ASN A 457 -1.26 -32.11 5.02
C ASN A 457 -2.49 -31.47 5.66
N THR A 458 -3.23 -32.18 6.51
CA THR A 458 -4.44 -31.66 7.16
C THR A 458 -4.23 -30.37 7.96
N TRP A 459 -3.05 -30.18 8.55
CA TRP A 459 -2.76 -29.02 9.42
C TRP A 459 -1.96 -27.93 8.70
N TRP A 460 -1.14 -28.29 7.72
CA TRP A 460 -0.11 -27.44 7.16
C TRP A 460 -0.25 -27.29 5.66
N ASP A 461 -0.17 -26.06 5.18
CA ASP A 461 0.11 -25.77 3.77
C ASP A 461 1.60 -25.51 3.61
N LEU A 462 2.28 -26.24 2.73
CA LEU A 462 3.63 -25.87 2.32
C LEU A 462 3.54 -24.59 1.49
N ILE A 463 4.14 -23.51 1.99
CA ILE A 463 4.09 -22.20 1.32
C ILE A 463 5.42 -21.76 0.75
N GLY A 464 6.51 -22.50 0.97
CA GLY A 464 7.79 -22.16 0.35
C GLY A 464 8.96 -22.85 1.03
N THR A 465 10.17 -22.53 0.56
CA THR A 465 11.40 -22.91 1.24
C THR A 465 12.29 -21.68 1.41
N VAL A 466 13.03 -21.62 2.52
CA VAL A 466 14.13 -20.68 2.75
C VAL A 466 15.43 -21.40 2.46
N HIS A 467 16.30 -20.77 1.69
CA HIS A 467 17.61 -21.32 1.34
C HIS A 467 18.72 -20.77 2.20
#